data_AF-K6A587-F1
#
_entry.id   AF-K6A587-F1
#
_cell.length_a   1.000
_cell.length_b   1.000
_cell.length_c   1.000
_cell.angle_alpha   90.00
_cell.angle_beta   90.00
_cell.angle_gamma   90.00
#
_symmetry.space_group_name_H-M   'P 1'
#
loop_
_entity.id
_entity.type
_entity.pdbx_description
1 polymer ?
#
loop_
_entity_poly.entity_id
_entity_poly.type
_entity_poly.pdbx_seq_one_letter_code
_entity_poly.pdbx_strand_id
1 'polypeptide(L)'
;MKKTVLEYTTNTYQEDIPKQFLQEAKIRLNSFFSEQECVQKKGIQFIFKYAFYSVENPRKVTKQHLIKEYARLPLEKRSVQPEQIPDMKQYNDIILYGDNNSPETQKLLAEYLQRHDSLKVQLSFFDKKNDSTYKDEQTIAYAELQKALFFCKRKKIPLLFVSIKDMINDIRFFNLLEESHIDFRCIDFPWFYKENLPLIKAVVLYEKLEIRINV
;
A
#
# COMPACT_ATOMS: atom_id res chain seq x y z
N MET A 1 -3.81 6.38 5.19
CA MET A 1 -4.96 5.50 5.50
C MET A 1 -5.64 6.01 6.78
N LYS A 2 -6.97 6.07 6.77
CA LYS A 2 -7.75 6.64 7.88
C LYS A 2 -8.12 5.57 8.91
N LYS A 3 -7.77 5.79 10.16
CA LYS A 3 -8.23 4.99 11.31
C LYS A 3 -9.30 5.78 12.08
N THR A 4 -10.48 5.19 12.25
CA THR A 4 -11.57 5.76 13.04
C THR A 4 -11.89 4.82 14.18
N VAL A 5 -11.92 5.32 15.42
CA VAL A 5 -12.26 4.51 16.59
C VAL A 5 -13.68 4.81 17.02
N LEU A 6 -14.48 3.75 17.21
CA LEU A 6 -15.82 3.84 17.79
C LEU A 6 -15.86 3.08 19.11
N GLU A 7 -16.66 3.60 20.03
CA GLU A 7 -16.87 2.98 21.34
C GLU A 7 -18.28 2.35 21.40
N TYR A 8 -18.35 1.15 21.95
CA TYR A 8 -19.59 0.43 22.24
C TYR A 8 -19.64 0.14 23.73
N THR A 9 -20.67 0.66 24.41
CA THR A 9 -20.84 0.51 25.85
C THR A 9 -21.96 -0.46 26.15
N THR A 10 -21.69 -1.44 27.00
CA THR A 10 -22.68 -2.41 27.48
C THR A 10 -22.50 -2.68 28.96
N ASN A 11 -23.56 -3.12 29.63
CA ASN A 11 -23.52 -3.54 31.04
C ASN A 11 -23.16 -5.03 31.19
N THR A 12 -23.10 -5.79 30.10
CA THR A 12 -22.85 -7.24 30.10
C THR A 12 -21.60 -7.56 29.27
N TYR A 13 -20.67 -8.35 29.82
CA TYR A 13 -19.47 -8.77 29.09
C TYR A 13 -19.75 -9.88 28.05
N GLN A 14 -20.84 -10.63 28.26
CA GLN A 14 -21.18 -11.86 27.53
C GLN A 14 -22.19 -11.66 26.39
N GLU A 15 -22.73 -10.47 26.19
CA GLU A 15 -23.49 -10.21 24.97
C GLU A 15 -22.52 -10.17 23.80
N ASP A 16 -22.71 -11.08 22.85
CA ASP A 16 -22.08 -10.98 21.53
C ASP A 16 -22.28 -9.55 21.04
N ILE A 17 -21.18 -8.82 20.90
CA ILE A 17 -21.23 -7.44 20.42
C ILE A 17 -22.04 -7.43 19.13
N PRO A 18 -23.08 -6.57 19.01
CA PRO A 18 -24.04 -6.71 17.94
C PRO A 18 -23.33 -6.70 16.60
N LYS A 19 -23.34 -7.84 15.89
CA LYS A 19 -22.78 -7.95 14.54
C LYS A 19 -23.34 -6.84 13.64
N GLN A 20 -24.59 -6.47 13.90
CA GLN A 20 -25.25 -5.34 13.30
C GLN A 20 -24.54 -3.99 13.55
N PHE A 21 -24.13 -3.67 14.79
CA PHE A 21 -23.36 -2.44 15.08
C PHE A 21 -22.07 -2.37 14.28
N LEU A 22 -21.31 -3.47 14.26
CA LEU A 22 -20.04 -3.54 13.51
C LEU A 22 -20.28 -3.43 12.00
N GLN A 23 -21.34 -4.05 11.48
CA GLN A 23 -21.70 -3.98 10.07
C GLN A 23 -22.17 -2.59 9.65
N GLU A 24 -23.05 -1.95 10.42
CA GLU A 24 -23.51 -0.58 10.19
C GLU A 24 -22.35 0.41 10.25
N ALA A 25 -21.47 0.29 11.25
CA ALA A 25 -20.27 1.10 11.35
C ALA A 25 -19.34 0.89 10.15
N LYS A 26 -19.16 -0.37 9.71
CA LYS A 26 -18.31 -0.71 8.57
C LYS A 26 -18.82 -0.06 7.28
N ILE A 27 -20.13 -0.10 7.04
CA ILE A 27 -20.78 0.54 5.88
C ILE A 27 -20.67 2.06 5.98
N ARG A 28 -21.06 2.65 7.12
CA ARG A 28 -21.04 4.09 7.35
C ARG A 28 -19.65 4.72 7.16
N LEU A 29 -18.62 4.01 7.60
CA LEU A 29 -17.23 4.48 7.51
C LEU A 29 -16.53 4.07 6.21
N ASN A 30 -17.20 3.32 5.34
CA ASN A 30 -16.61 2.70 4.14
C ASN A 30 -15.28 1.99 4.47
N SER A 31 -15.25 1.27 5.59
CA SER A 31 -14.02 0.64 6.10
C SER A 31 -13.87 -0.77 5.54
N PHE A 32 -12.65 -1.13 5.14
CA PHE A 32 -12.36 -2.46 4.61
C PHE A 32 -12.02 -3.46 5.73
N PHE A 33 -11.48 -2.97 6.84
CA PHE A 33 -11.06 -3.79 7.98
C PHE A 33 -11.50 -3.14 9.30
N SER A 34 -11.85 -3.96 10.28
CA SER A 34 -12.11 -3.54 11.65
C SER A 34 -11.53 -4.53 12.65
N GLU A 35 -11.16 -4.03 13.82
CA GLU A 35 -10.66 -4.85 14.92
C GLU A 35 -11.03 -4.25 16.28
N GLN A 36 -11.11 -5.10 17.29
CA GLN A 36 -11.23 -4.65 18.67
C GLN A 36 -9.86 -4.22 19.18
N GLU A 37 -9.73 -2.98 19.65
CA GLU A 37 -8.49 -2.46 20.21
C GLU A 37 -8.34 -2.80 21.69
N CYS A 38 -9.38 -2.53 22.47
CA CYS A 38 -9.36 -2.76 23.91
C CYS A 38 -10.77 -2.86 24.49
N VAL A 39 -10.84 -3.45 25.68
CA VAL A 39 -12.04 -3.43 26.53
C VAL A 39 -11.68 -2.74 27.84
N GLN A 40 -12.46 -1.74 28.23
CA GLN A 40 -12.28 -1.00 29.47
C GLN A 40 -13.49 -1.22 30.38
N LYS A 41 -13.26 -1.51 31.67
CA LYS A 41 -14.34 -1.59 32.67
C LYS A 41 -14.43 -0.27 33.42
N LYS A 42 -15.60 0.37 33.39
CA LYS A 42 -15.90 1.61 34.10
C LYS A 42 -17.11 1.39 35.02
N GLY A 43 -16.85 1.05 36.28
CA GLY A 43 -17.89 0.65 37.23
C GLY A 43 -18.56 -0.66 36.79
N ILE A 44 -19.87 -0.61 36.53
CA ILE A 44 -20.67 -1.75 36.03
C ILE A 44 -20.67 -1.85 34.50
N GLN A 45 -20.13 -0.85 33.79
CA GLN A 45 -20.12 -0.80 32.33
C GLN A 45 -18.82 -1.33 31.74
N PHE A 46 -18.92 -1.98 30.59
CA PHE A 46 -17.83 -2.35 29.71
C PHE A 46 -17.86 -1.46 28.47
N ILE A 47 -16.73 -0.86 28.13
CA ILE A 47 -16.52 -0.02 26.96
C ILE A 47 -15.58 -0.76 26.02
N PHE A 48 -16.13 -1.22 24.90
CA PHE A 48 -15.39 -1.86 23.82
C PHE A 48 -14.96 -0.81 22.81
N LYS A 49 -13.67 -0.73 22.49
CA LYS A 49 -13.16 0.18 21.46
C LYS A 49 -12.85 -0.60 20.19
N TYR A 50 -13.41 -0.15 19.08
CA TYR A 50 -13.22 -0.75 17.76
C TYR A 50 -12.55 0.23 16.82
N ALA A 51 -11.44 -0.19 16.22
CA ALA A 51 -10.78 0.54 15.15
C ALA A 51 -11.33 0.08 13.81
N PHE A 52 -11.70 1.05 12.97
CA PHE A 52 -12.13 0.87 11.59
C PHE A 52 -11.12 1.55 10.66
N TYR A 53 -10.69 0.84 9.63
CA TYR A 53 -9.69 1.31 8.68
C TYR A 53 -10.30 1.49 7.30
N SER A 54 -10.17 2.70 6.76
CA SER A 54 -10.69 3.08 5.45
C SER A 54 -9.56 3.58 4.56
N VAL A 55 -9.68 3.29 3.26
CA VAL A 55 -8.78 3.83 2.24
C VAL A 55 -8.99 5.33 2.10
N GLU A 56 -7.93 6.07 1.83
CA GLU A 56 -8.00 7.50 1.56
C GLU A 56 -7.71 7.75 0.09
N ASN A 57 -8.37 8.73 -0.50
CA ASN A 57 -8.03 9.13 -1.87
C ASN A 57 -6.65 9.81 -1.84
N PRO A 58 -5.66 9.32 -2.61
CA PRO A 58 -4.36 9.97 -2.68
C PRO A 58 -4.54 11.42 -3.14
N ARG A 59 -3.91 12.36 -2.42
CA ARG A 59 -4.10 13.80 -2.68
C ARG A 59 -3.67 14.12 -4.11
N LYS A 60 -4.46 14.97 -4.80
CA LYS A 60 -4.05 15.53 -6.09
C LYS A 60 -2.78 16.35 -5.88
N VAL A 61 -1.79 16.10 -6.72
CA VAL A 61 -0.48 16.72 -6.61
C VAL A 61 -0.43 18.00 -7.47
N THR A 62 -0.13 19.13 -6.84
CA THR A 62 0.03 20.43 -7.52
C THR A 62 1.47 20.62 -8.00
N LYS A 63 1.70 21.52 -8.99
CA LYS A 63 3.05 21.84 -9.48
C LYS A 63 3.98 22.32 -8.36
N GLN A 64 3.47 23.19 -7.46
CA GLN A 64 4.23 23.65 -6.30
C GLN A 64 4.59 22.51 -5.35
N HIS A 65 3.70 21.53 -5.17
CA HIS A 65 4.00 20.34 -4.37
C HIS A 65 5.12 19.51 -5.01
N LEU A 66 5.10 19.28 -6.33
CA LEU A 66 6.16 18.56 -7.04
C LEU A 66 7.52 19.23 -6.89
N ILE A 67 7.59 20.55 -7.05
CA ILE A 67 8.83 21.32 -6.88
C ILE A 67 9.38 21.17 -5.46
N LYS A 68 8.49 21.26 -4.46
CA LYS A 68 8.87 21.09 -3.05
C LYS A 68 9.33 19.67 -2.73
N GLU A 69 8.67 18.67 -3.30
CA GLU A 69 9.07 17.26 -3.19
C GLU A 69 10.45 17.03 -3.80
N TYR A 70 10.68 17.53 -5.01
CA TYR A 70 11.96 17.40 -5.70
C TYR A 70 13.10 18.07 -4.93
N ALA A 71 12.89 19.29 -4.41
CA ALA A 71 13.89 20.01 -3.63
C ALA A 71 14.25 19.34 -2.29
N ARG A 72 13.44 18.40 -1.80
CA ARG A 72 13.71 17.64 -0.56
C ARG A 72 14.55 16.39 -0.79
N LEU A 73 14.75 15.99 -2.04
CA LEU A 73 15.46 14.76 -2.35
C LEU A 73 16.96 14.93 -2.11
N PRO A 74 17.62 13.88 -1.58
CA PRO A 74 19.06 13.93 -1.33
C PRO A 74 19.83 14.03 -2.64
N LEU A 75 20.76 14.99 -2.72
CA LEU A 75 21.59 15.24 -3.91
C LEU A 75 22.64 14.15 -4.14
N GLU A 76 23.16 13.55 -3.06
CA GLU A 76 24.28 12.60 -3.11
C GLU A 76 23.84 11.17 -2.74
N LYS A 77 22.77 10.68 -3.37
CA LYS A 77 22.32 9.30 -3.15
C LYS A 77 22.79 8.39 -4.28
N ARG A 78 23.33 7.22 -3.93
CA ARG A 78 23.72 6.18 -4.88
C ARG A 78 22.69 5.07 -4.90
N SER A 79 22.48 4.47 -6.06
CA SER A 79 21.64 3.29 -6.18
C SER A 79 22.34 2.08 -5.55
N VAL A 80 21.54 1.26 -4.90
CA VAL A 80 21.92 -0.10 -4.50
C VAL A 80 21.71 -0.99 -5.71
N GLN A 81 22.76 -1.73 -6.10
CA GLN A 81 22.67 -2.68 -7.20
C GLN A 81 21.86 -3.92 -6.78
N PRO A 82 21.15 -4.60 -7.70
CA PRO A 82 20.32 -5.76 -7.37
C PRO A 82 21.06 -6.85 -6.59
N GLU A 83 22.34 -7.07 -6.87
CA GLU A 83 23.19 -8.06 -6.21
C GLU A 83 23.51 -7.70 -4.75
N GLN A 84 23.41 -6.42 -4.39
CA GLN A 84 23.62 -5.90 -3.04
C GLN A 84 22.32 -5.83 -2.23
N ILE A 85 21.16 -6.03 -2.87
CA ILE A 85 19.87 -6.01 -2.18
C ILE A 85 19.78 -7.25 -1.29
N PRO A 86 19.45 -7.10 0.01
CA PRO A 86 19.26 -8.23 0.89
C PRO A 86 18.18 -9.20 0.36
N ASP A 87 18.53 -10.48 0.38
CA ASP A 87 17.62 -11.58 0.06
C ASP A 87 16.42 -11.59 1.02
N MET A 88 15.30 -12.13 0.56
CA MET A 88 14.04 -12.22 1.29
C MET A 88 13.96 -13.41 2.25
N LYS A 89 15.06 -14.16 2.46
CA LYS A 89 15.13 -15.36 3.32
C LYS A 89 14.61 -15.18 4.75
N GLN A 90 14.62 -13.95 5.27
CA GLN A 90 14.07 -13.64 6.59
C GLN A 90 12.53 -13.68 6.65
N TYR A 91 11.87 -13.75 5.48
CA TYR A 91 10.43 -13.82 5.36
C TYR A 91 10.00 -15.20 4.85
N ASN A 92 8.87 -15.67 5.38
CA ASN A 92 8.20 -16.90 4.90
C ASN A 92 6.95 -16.57 4.07
N ASP A 93 6.44 -15.35 4.23
CA ASP A 93 5.15 -14.92 3.74
C ASP A 93 5.30 -13.57 3.06
N ILE A 94 4.55 -13.38 1.97
CA ILE A 94 4.52 -12.12 1.22
C ILE A 94 3.09 -11.73 0.87
N ILE A 95 2.90 -10.46 0.59
CA ILE A 95 1.68 -9.96 -0.06
C ILE A 95 2.03 -9.64 -1.50
N LEU A 96 1.20 -10.13 -2.43
CA LEU A 96 1.35 -9.86 -3.84
C LEU A 96 0.52 -8.62 -4.22
N TYR A 97 1.09 -7.75 -5.04
CA TYR A 97 0.35 -6.68 -5.69
C TYR A 97 0.63 -6.64 -7.19
N GLY A 98 -0.42 -6.57 -7.99
CA GLY A 98 -0.35 -6.53 -9.44
C GLY A 98 -1.23 -7.60 -10.11
N ASP A 99 -1.40 -7.47 -11.42
CA ASP A 99 -2.17 -8.44 -12.19
C ASP A 99 -1.41 -9.77 -12.26
N ASN A 100 -2.04 -10.85 -11.79
CA ASN A 100 -1.53 -12.20 -11.84
C ASN A 100 -2.48 -13.14 -12.62
N ASN A 101 -3.38 -12.58 -13.43
CA ASN A 101 -4.35 -13.36 -14.20
C ASN A 101 -3.77 -13.87 -15.52
N SER A 102 -2.69 -13.26 -16.03
CA SER A 102 -2.08 -13.69 -17.29
C SER A 102 -1.13 -14.89 -17.09
N PRO A 103 -1.06 -15.82 -18.06
CA PRO A 103 -0.12 -16.94 -17.98
C PRO A 103 1.35 -16.50 -17.84
N GLU A 104 1.73 -15.39 -18.47
CA GLU A 104 3.09 -14.85 -18.44
C GLU A 104 3.45 -14.34 -17.04
N THR A 105 2.54 -13.60 -16.40
CA THR A 105 2.75 -13.07 -15.04
C THR A 105 2.76 -14.19 -14.01
N GLN A 106 1.93 -15.22 -14.19
CA GLN A 106 1.96 -16.42 -13.35
C GLN A 106 3.26 -17.18 -13.47
N LYS A 107 3.80 -17.33 -14.69
CA LYS A 107 5.09 -17.97 -14.92
C LYS A 107 6.23 -17.20 -14.25
N LEU A 108 6.28 -15.87 -14.43
CA LEU A 108 7.29 -15.02 -13.78
C LEU A 108 7.21 -15.09 -12.26
N LEU A 109 5.99 -15.10 -11.70
CA LEU A 109 5.77 -15.29 -10.27
C LEU A 109 6.26 -16.65 -9.80
N ALA A 110 5.93 -17.73 -10.52
CA ALA A 110 6.36 -19.08 -10.18
C ALA A 110 7.90 -19.21 -10.19
N GLU A 111 8.56 -18.67 -11.22
CA GLU A 111 10.02 -18.64 -11.31
C GLU A 111 10.65 -17.84 -10.17
N TYR A 112 10.04 -16.70 -9.81
CA TYR A 112 10.50 -15.90 -8.67
C TYR A 112 10.39 -16.68 -7.36
N LEU A 113 9.23 -17.28 -7.08
CA LEU A 113 9.01 -18.06 -5.86
C LEU A 113 9.91 -19.30 -5.79
N GLN A 114 10.19 -19.97 -6.91
CA GLN A 114 11.15 -21.08 -6.97
C GLN A 114 12.58 -20.67 -6.63
N ARG A 115 12.99 -19.45 -6.97
CA ARG A 115 14.32 -18.94 -6.56
C ARG A 115 14.39 -18.60 -5.06
N HIS A 116 13.22 -18.36 -4.45
CA HIS A 116 13.08 -17.99 -3.05
C HIS A 116 12.22 -19.02 -2.32
N ASP A 117 12.68 -20.28 -2.28
CA ASP A 117 12.01 -21.51 -1.79
C ASP A 117 11.20 -21.39 -0.47
N SER A 118 11.42 -20.34 0.33
CA SER A 118 10.70 -20.07 1.58
C SER A 118 9.45 -19.20 1.44
N LEU A 119 9.24 -18.49 0.32
CA LEU A 119 8.20 -17.47 0.20
C LEU A 119 6.84 -18.03 -0.21
N LYS A 120 5.80 -17.67 0.54
CA LYS A 120 4.41 -18.02 0.24
C LYS A 120 3.56 -16.76 0.10
N VAL A 121 2.75 -16.70 -0.95
CA VAL A 121 1.80 -15.59 -1.16
C VAL A 121 0.59 -15.80 -0.23
N GLN A 122 0.37 -14.86 0.71
CA GLN A 122 -0.78 -14.93 1.62
C GLN A 122 -2.04 -14.27 1.06
N LEU A 123 -1.87 -13.10 0.43
CA LEU A 123 -2.94 -12.29 -0.11
C LEU A 123 -2.45 -11.66 -1.42
N SER A 124 -3.39 -11.45 -2.34
CA SER A 124 -3.14 -10.76 -3.61
C SER A 124 -4.09 -9.59 -3.75
N PHE A 125 -3.57 -8.45 -4.22
CA PHE A 125 -4.28 -7.21 -4.41
C PHE A 125 -4.00 -6.63 -5.79
N PHE A 126 -5.00 -6.04 -6.44
CA PHE A 126 -4.82 -5.43 -7.75
C PHE A 126 -5.83 -4.32 -8.00
N ASP A 127 -5.34 -3.09 -8.19
CA ASP A 127 -6.16 -1.98 -8.66
C ASP A 127 -6.35 -2.08 -10.17
N LYS A 128 -7.58 -2.37 -10.61
CA LYS A 128 -7.94 -2.25 -12.04
C LYS A 128 -7.91 -0.78 -12.44
N LYS A 129 -7.43 -0.48 -13.66
CA LYS A 129 -7.61 0.86 -14.25
C LYS A 129 -9.11 1.09 -14.44
N ASN A 130 -9.59 2.28 -14.10
CA ASN A 130 -10.96 2.67 -14.41
C ASN A 130 -11.09 2.88 -15.91
N ASP A 131 -11.99 2.15 -16.56
CA ASP A 131 -12.34 2.32 -17.99
C ASP A 131 -13.13 3.61 -18.29
N SER A 132 -13.23 4.54 -17.33
CA SER A 132 -14.08 5.73 -17.47
C SER A 132 -13.53 6.70 -18.50
N THR A 133 -14.29 6.81 -19.58
CA THR A 133 -14.19 7.66 -20.76
C THR A 133 -14.26 9.16 -20.46
N TYR A 134 -13.19 9.77 -19.95
CA TYR A 134 -12.97 11.21 -20.14
C TYR A 134 -11.48 11.50 -20.30
N LYS A 135 -11.15 12.45 -21.17
CA LYS A 135 -9.86 12.75 -21.79
C LYS A 135 -8.70 13.16 -20.84
N ASP A 136 -8.74 12.84 -19.56
CA ASP A 136 -7.67 13.14 -18.61
C ASP A 136 -7.15 11.84 -17.98
N GLU A 137 -5.89 11.50 -18.27
CA GLU A 137 -5.02 10.46 -17.67
C GLU A 137 -5.73 9.32 -16.92
N GLN A 138 -5.66 8.08 -17.44
CA GLN A 138 -6.05 6.84 -16.76
C GLN A 138 -5.49 6.80 -15.33
N THR A 139 -6.28 7.22 -14.35
CA THR A 139 -5.80 7.51 -13.00
C THR A 139 -6.09 6.29 -12.12
N ILE A 140 -5.03 5.61 -11.66
CA ILE A 140 -5.15 4.52 -10.68
C ILE A 140 -5.58 5.10 -9.33
N ALA A 141 -6.53 4.44 -8.66
CA ALA A 141 -7.10 4.88 -7.38
C ALA A 141 -6.24 4.48 -6.16
N TYR A 142 -5.43 3.42 -6.29
CA TYR A 142 -4.58 2.84 -5.23
C TYR A 142 -5.34 2.43 -3.98
N ALA A 143 -6.59 1.98 -4.12
CA ALA A 143 -7.38 1.50 -3.00
C ALA A 143 -6.88 0.11 -2.57
N GLU A 144 -6.62 -0.78 -3.53
CA GLU A 144 -6.09 -2.12 -3.26
C GLU A 144 -4.64 -2.05 -2.79
N LEU A 145 -3.83 -1.12 -3.33
CA LEU A 145 -2.47 -0.91 -2.85
C LEU A 145 -2.47 -0.50 -1.37
N GLN A 146 -3.33 0.44 -0.96
CA GLN A 146 -3.43 0.84 0.44
C GLN A 146 -3.82 -0.32 1.36
N LYS A 147 -4.71 -1.22 0.92
CA LYS A 147 -5.05 -2.43 1.66
C LYS A 147 -3.85 -3.38 1.76
N ALA A 148 -3.11 -3.57 0.67
CA ALA A 148 -1.90 -4.39 0.65
C ALA A 148 -0.86 -3.84 1.65
N LEU A 149 -0.58 -2.53 1.61
CA LEU A 149 0.33 -1.84 2.53
C LEU A 149 -0.11 -1.97 3.99
N PHE A 150 -1.41 -1.88 4.27
CA PHE A 150 -1.96 -2.10 5.61
C PHE A 150 -1.63 -3.49 6.15
N PHE A 151 -1.90 -4.53 5.36
CA PHE A 151 -1.64 -5.90 5.79
C PHE A 151 -0.14 -6.19 5.89
N CYS A 152 0.69 -5.62 5.01
CA CYS A 152 2.15 -5.72 5.09
C CYS A 152 2.65 -5.17 6.43
N LYS A 153 2.23 -3.96 6.79
CA LYS A 153 2.61 -3.30 8.04
C LYS A 153 2.12 -4.06 9.27
N ARG A 154 0.88 -4.56 9.22
CA ARG A 154 0.27 -5.32 10.33
C ARG A 154 0.98 -6.65 10.57
N LYS A 155 1.24 -7.41 9.51
CA LYS A 155 1.86 -8.75 9.60
C LYS A 155 3.38 -8.70 9.61
N LYS A 156 3.99 -7.54 9.39
CA LYS A 156 5.45 -7.35 9.22
C LYS A 156 6.02 -8.22 8.10
N ILE A 157 5.31 -8.27 6.98
CA ILE A 157 5.69 -9.03 5.78
C ILE A 157 5.87 -8.07 4.61
N PRO A 158 6.75 -8.40 3.65
CA PRO A 158 7.06 -7.54 2.53
C PRO A 158 5.98 -7.59 1.45
N LEU A 159 5.96 -6.54 0.62
CA LEU A 159 5.14 -6.45 -0.58
C LEU A 159 5.94 -6.87 -1.82
N LEU A 160 5.40 -7.77 -2.64
CA LEU A 160 5.96 -8.14 -3.92
C LEU A 160 5.09 -7.58 -5.05
N PHE A 161 5.68 -6.74 -5.89
CA PHE A 161 5.05 -6.23 -7.10
C PHE A 161 5.28 -7.19 -8.27
N VAL A 162 4.21 -7.59 -8.94
CA VAL A 162 4.32 -8.33 -10.22
C VAL A 162 4.93 -7.41 -11.28
N SER A 163 4.35 -6.22 -11.43
CA SER A 163 4.82 -5.18 -12.32
C SER A 163 4.43 -3.81 -11.78
N ILE A 164 5.25 -2.80 -12.06
CA ILE A 164 4.98 -1.41 -11.70
C ILE A 164 4.85 -0.48 -12.92
N LYS A 165 4.89 -1.02 -14.13
CA LYS A 165 4.94 -0.25 -15.39
C LYS A 165 3.86 0.84 -15.48
N ASP A 166 2.65 0.54 -15.03
CA ASP A 166 1.52 1.47 -15.10
C ASP A 166 1.51 2.51 -13.96
N MET A 167 2.30 2.31 -12.91
CA MET A 167 2.30 3.15 -11.70
C MET A 167 3.57 3.98 -11.56
N ILE A 168 4.65 3.59 -12.25
CA ILE A 168 5.98 4.21 -12.11
C ILE A 168 5.97 5.70 -12.46
N ASN A 169 5.05 6.15 -13.30
CA ASN A 169 4.92 7.55 -13.68
C ASN A 169 4.01 8.37 -12.76
N ASP A 170 3.53 7.81 -11.65
CA ASP A 170 2.61 8.50 -10.74
C ASP A 170 3.27 8.78 -9.39
N ILE A 171 3.42 10.06 -9.05
CA ILE A 171 4.06 10.48 -7.78
C ILE A 171 3.28 9.97 -6.56
N ARG A 172 1.96 9.81 -6.68
CA ARG A 172 1.12 9.33 -5.57
C ARG A 172 1.48 7.90 -5.18
N PHE A 173 1.92 7.08 -6.14
CA PHE A 173 2.40 5.72 -5.89
C PHE A 173 3.63 5.72 -4.98
N PHE A 174 4.63 6.55 -5.29
CA PHE A 174 5.83 6.67 -4.46
C PHE A 174 5.51 7.18 -3.05
N ASN A 175 4.64 8.18 -2.93
CA ASN A 175 4.28 8.75 -1.63
C ASN A 175 3.64 7.68 -0.73
N LEU A 176 2.76 6.84 -1.27
CA LEU A 176 2.15 5.74 -0.52
C LEU A 176 3.20 4.74 -0.01
N LEU A 177 4.21 4.42 -0.83
CA LEU A 177 5.29 3.52 -0.42
C LEU A 177 6.20 4.13 0.63
N GLU A 178 6.59 5.39 0.47
CA GLU A 178 7.43 6.11 1.45
C GLU A 178 6.75 6.20 2.82
N GLU A 179 5.46 6.55 2.85
CA GLU A 179 4.68 6.66 4.11
C GLU A 179 4.46 5.31 4.80
N SER A 180 4.50 4.20 4.04
CA SER A 180 4.23 2.87 4.58
C SER A 180 5.39 2.29 5.40
N HIS A 181 6.62 2.70 5.10
CA HIS A 181 7.86 2.16 5.66
C HIS A 181 7.97 0.63 5.63
N ILE A 182 7.34 -0.02 4.64
CA ILE A 182 7.44 -1.46 4.47
C ILE A 182 8.62 -1.84 3.56
N ASP A 183 9.05 -3.09 3.67
CA ASP A 183 9.96 -3.68 2.70
C ASP A 183 9.19 -4.14 1.46
N PHE A 184 9.76 -3.94 0.27
CA PHE A 184 9.12 -4.35 -0.98
C PHE A 184 10.12 -4.73 -2.06
N ARG A 185 9.69 -5.56 -3.01
CA ARG A 185 10.44 -5.97 -4.21
C ARG A 185 9.54 -5.93 -5.42
N CYS A 186 10.14 -5.96 -6.61
CA CYS A 186 9.42 -6.09 -7.87
C CYS A 186 10.06 -7.18 -8.74
N ILE A 187 9.22 -7.98 -9.39
CA ILE A 187 9.66 -9.11 -10.21
C ILE A 187 10.29 -8.61 -11.52
N ASP A 188 9.63 -7.69 -12.21
CA ASP A 188 10.07 -7.18 -13.53
C ASP A 188 11.02 -5.99 -13.45
N PHE A 189 11.22 -5.41 -12.26
CA PHE A 189 12.18 -4.33 -12.03
C PHE A 189 13.00 -4.51 -10.74
N PRO A 190 14.12 -5.25 -10.79
CA PRO A 190 14.92 -5.59 -9.61
C PRO A 190 15.48 -4.40 -8.83
N TRP A 191 15.71 -3.25 -9.48
CA TRP A 191 16.14 -2.02 -8.81
C TRP A 191 15.05 -1.37 -7.96
N PHE A 192 13.79 -1.81 -8.06
CA PHE A 192 12.67 -1.29 -7.28
C PHE A 192 12.71 -1.78 -5.83
N TYR A 193 13.47 -1.02 -5.03
CA TYR A 193 13.74 -1.32 -3.64
C TYR A 193 13.64 -0.03 -2.81
N LYS A 194 13.30 -0.16 -1.53
CA LYS A 194 13.01 0.98 -0.63
C LYS A 194 14.17 1.99 -0.57
N GLU A 195 15.43 1.55 -0.60
CA GLU A 195 16.61 2.41 -0.59
C GLU A 195 16.75 3.20 -1.90
N ASN A 196 16.39 2.58 -3.03
CA ASN A 196 16.42 3.18 -4.36
C ASN A 196 15.20 4.07 -4.63
N LEU A 197 14.13 3.94 -3.84
CA LEU A 197 12.86 4.64 -4.07
C LEU A 197 13.02 6.16 -4.23
N PRO A 198 13.81 6.89 -3.40
CA PRO A 198 13.97 8.33 -3.58
C PRO A 198 14.68 8.72 -4.87
N LEU A 199 15.61 7.88 -5.37
CA LEU A 199 16.29 8.13 -6.64
C LEU A 199 15.35 7.93 -7.83
N ILE A 200 14.59 6.84 -7.82
CA ILE A 200 13.60 6.55 -8.86
C ILE A 200 12.54 7.66 -8.88
N LYS A 201 12.05 8.07 -7.70
CA LYS A 201 11.13 9.20 -7.55
C LYS A 201 11.71 10.51 -8.08
N ALA A 202 13.01 10.76 -7.86
CA ALA A 202 13.69 11.96 -8.37
C ALA A 202 13.66 12.03 -9.90
N VAL A 203 13.94 10.91 -10.58
CA VAL A 203 13.89 10.83 -12.05
C VAL A 203 12.49 11.12 -12.56
N VAL A 204 11.47 10.50 -11.98
CA VAL A 204 10.07 10.71 -12.37
C VAL A 204 9.62 12.16 -12.13
N LEU A 205 10.05 12.76 -11.01
CA LEU A 205 9.78 14.17 -10.72
C LEU A 205 10.46 15.10 -11.72
N TYR A 206 11.72 14.82 -12.07
CA TYR A 206 12.46 15.58 -13.06
C TYR A 206 11.75 15.56 -14.42
N GLU A 207 11.41 14.37 -14.94
CA GLU A 207 10.69 14.22 -16.20
C GLU A 207 9.36 14.99 -16.20
N LYS A 208 8.58 14.87 -15.12
CA LYS A 208 7.30 15.61 -15.00
C LYS A 208 7.47 17.12 -14.93
N LEU A 209 8.55 17.61 -14.34
CA LEU A 209 8.83 19.04 -14.21
C LEU A 209 9.37 19.61 -15.53
N GLU A 210 10.29 18.92 -16.21
CA GLU A 210 10.82 19.33 -17.52
C GLU A 210 9.74 19.37 -18.60
N ILE A 211 8.92 18.32 -18.72
CA ILE A 211 7.83 18.24 -19.71
C ILE A 211 6.84 19.41 -19.53
N ARG A 212 6.70 19.94 -18.32
CA ARG A 212 5.81 21.08 -17.99
C ARG A 212 6.49 22.45 -17.96
N ILE A 213 7.77 22.52 -18.34
CA ILE A 213 8.51 23.77 -18.55
C ILE A 213 8.60 24.08 -20.04
N ASN A 214 8.61 23.05 -20.90
CA ASN A 214 8.74 23.18 -22.36
C ASN A 214 7.39 23.17 -23.12
N VAL A 215 6.26 23.42 -22.45
CA VAL A 215 4.91 23.55 -23.04
C VAL A 215 4.31 24.89 -22.64
#